data_AF-A0A3M1VLF6-F1
#
_entry.id   AF-A0A3M1VLF6-F1
#
_cell.length_a   1.000
_cell.length_b   1.000
_cell.length_c   1.000
_cell.angle_alpha   90.00
_cell.angle_beta   90.00
_cell.angle_gamma   90.00
#
_symmetry.space_group_name_H-M   'P 1'
#
loop_
_entity.id
_entity.type
_entity.pdbx_description
1 polymer ?
#
loop_
_entity_poly.entity_id
_entity_poly.type
_entity_poly.pdbx_seq_one_letter_code
_entity_poly.pdbx_strand_id
1 'polypeptide(L)'
;MSASKKKITGFFIITIFAALLGIFSLKSGFLSSYENHTWDRRVRFVARETYHDPDIKIIIIDQQSLDYFNKHESIRWPFPRALYVPVIKFLERAGARAVAFDILYTEPSVYGADDDNEFARASAAKIPVVHALALSRSDNKPDTEKLKLLKAATSVNQSSELSELLEKIKAPHYNSAVLPVKPLLKNTRYFGSVTAAPDSDGIFRHYRPGGFLQNIPVGTLPFALYATSAGSGWQKKIARFVDASGNLTVKFYGGAKTFHTDNIVNIINSEIALEQGRKPIVDPLQYKDSWVFVGVWAPGLLDLRPVAVDRAYRGVEFNATVLNNIIKRDFFIKLPAYLNYVF
;
A
#
# COMPACT_ATOMS: atom_id res chain seq x y z
N MET A 1 -51.05 47.21 8.60
CA MET A 1 -49.61 46.86 8.65
C MET A 1 -49.27 45.52 9.36
N SER A 2 -50.19 44.85 10.07
CA SER A 2 -49.90 43.63 10.87
C SER A 2 -49.70 42.34 10.05
N ALA A 3 -50.52 42.10 9.01
CA ALA A 3 -50.49 40.85 8.25
C ALA A 3 -49.23 40.68 7.37
N SER A 4 -48.72 41.77 6.78
CA SER A 4 -47.50 41.75 5.97
C SER A 4 -46.26 41.43 6.80
N LYS A 5 -46.18 41.97 8.03
CA LYS A 5 -45.07 41.66 8.95
C LYS A 5 -45.06 40.19 9.34
N LYS A 6 -46.22 39.59 9.65
CA LYS A 6 -46.32 38.15 9.95
C LYS A 6 -45.89 37.26 8.78
N LYS A 7 -46.25 37.61 7.53
CA LYS A 7 -45.82 36.87 6.33
C LYS A 7 -44.30 36.97 6.11
N ILE A 8 -43.72 38.16 6.28
CA ILE A 8 -42.28 38.38 6.17
C ILE A 8 -41.54 37.59 7.26
N THR A 9 -41.99 37.66 8.52
CA THR A 9 -41.41 36.88 9.62
C THR A 9 -41.50 35.38 9.36
N GLY A 10 -42.63 34.87 8.85
CA GLY A 10 -42.78 33.46 8.48
C GLY A 10 -41.79 33.03 7.39
N PHE A 11 -41.62 33.85 6.35
CA PHE A 11 -40.64 33.60 5.29
C PHE A 11 -39.19 33.56 5.81
N PHE A 12 -38.82 34.50 6.69
CA PHE A 12 -37.50 34.50 7.33
C PHE A 12 -37.26 33.25 8.18
N ILE A 13 -38.25 32.82 8.98
CA ILE A 13 -38.14 31.61 9.81
C ILE A 13 -37.97 30.37 8.93
N ILE A 14 -38.75 30.22 7.86
CA ILE A 14 -38.64 29.09 6.94
C ILE A 14 -37.27 29.09 6.25
N THR A 15 -36.78 30.25 5.82
CA THR A 15 -35.48 30.37 5.16
C THR A 15 -34.34 30.02 6.10
N ILE A 16 -34.37 30.52 7.34
CA ILE A 16 -33.38 30.18 8.37
C ILE A 16 -33.44 28.70 8.70
N PHE A 17 -34.64 28.13 8.86
CA PHE A 17 -34.82 26.71 9.14
C PHE A 17 -34.29 25.83 8.00
N ALA A 18 -34.60 26.18 6.74
CA ALA A 18 -34.09 25.48 5.57
C ALA A 18 -32.56 25.60 5.45
N ALA A 19 -31.99 26.77 5.72
CA ALA A 19 -30.54 26.97 5.73
C ALA A 19 -29.87 26.14 6.84
N LEU A 20 -30.43 26.13 8.06
CA LEU A 20 -29.95 25.32 9.17
C LEU A 20 -30.06 23.83 8.87
N LEU A 21 -31.16 23.38 8.25
CA LEU A 21 -31.34 22.00 7.82
C LEU A 21 -30.32 21.62 6.74
N GLY A 22 -30.08 22.49 5.75
CA GLY A 22 -29.04 22.30 4.74
C GLY A 22 -27.64 22.19 5.36
N ILE A 23 -27.28 23.10 6.28
CA ILE A 23 -26.01 23.04 7.02
C ILE A 23 -25.93 21.76 7.85
N PHE A 24 -27.02 21.36 8.52
CA PHE A 24 -27.08 20.14 9.31
C PHE A 24 -26.88 18.90 8.43
N SER A 25 -27.54 18.81 7.27
CA SER A 25 -27.37 17.71 6.31
C SER A 25 -25.94 17.63 5.76
N LEU A 26 -25.30 18.79 5.51
CA LEU A 26 -23.90 18.84 5.08
C LEU A 26 -22.94 18.42 6.20
N LYS A 27 -23.24 18.76 7.46
CA LYS A 27 -22.39 18.45 8.62
C LYS A 27 -22.61 17.05 9.20
N SER A 28 -23.82 16.51 9.10
CA SER A 28 -24.18 15.20 9.64
C SER A 28 -23.58 14.05 8.85
N GLY A 29 -23.09 14.31 7.63
CA GLY A 29 -22.58 13.28 6.73
C GLY A 29 -23.67 12.40 6.14
N PHE A 30 -24.96 12.69 6.35
CA PHE A 30 -26.05 11.90 5.78
C PHE A 30 -25.95 11.79 4.25
N LEU A 31 -25.58 12.88 3.58
CA LEU A 31 -25.39 12.90 2.14
C LEU A 31 -24.07 12.29 1.68
N SER A 32 -23.09 12.05 2.56
CA SER A 32 -21.80 11.49 2.16
C SER A 32 -21.90 10.01 1.79
N SER A 33 -22.81 9.26 2.42
CA SER A 33 -23.09 7.87 2.06
C SER A 33 -23.67 7.74 0.66
N TYR A 34 -24.65 8.59 0.32
CA TYR A 34 -25.20 8.64 -1.03
C TYR A 34 -24.15 9.07 -2.05
N GLU A 35 -23.33 10.06 -1.70
CA GLU A 35 -22.25 10.52 -2.55
C GLU A 35 -21.22 9.43 -2.84
N ASN A 36 -20.78 8.66 -1.82
CA ASN A 36 -19.86 7.53 -2.02
C ASN A 36 -20.42 6.49 -3.01
N HIS A 37 -21.72 6.21 -2.94
CA HIS A 37 -22.35 5.25 -3.86
C HIS A 37 -22.40 5.76 -5.30
N THR A 38 -22.72 7.04 -5.50
CA THR A 38 -22.70 7.63 -6.85
C THR A 38 -21.26 7.76 -7.36
N TRP A 39 -20.31 8.07 -6.49
CA TRP A 39 -18.89 8.11 -6.79
C TRP A 39 -18.38 6.75 -7.27
N ASP A 40 -18.71 5.65 -6.59
CA ASP A 40 -18.31 4.31 -7.01
C ASP A 40 -18.86 3.92 -8.39
N ARG A 41 -20.05 4.42 -8.74
CA ARG A 41 -20.60 4.25 -10.10
C ARG A 41 -19.81 5.05 -11.13
N ARG A 42 -19.47 6.31 -10.82
CA ARG A 42 -18.66 7.17 -11.69
C ARG A 42 -17.26 6.58 -11.88
N VAL A 43 -16.61 6.17 -10.79
CA VAL A 43 -15.29 5.52 -10.82
C VAL A 43 -15.31 4.27 -11.68
N ARG A 44 -16.32 3.39 -11.52
CA ARG A 44 -16.47 2.21 -12.39
C ARG A 44 -16.63 2.55 -13.87
N PHE A 45 -17.32 3.65 -14.19
CA PHE A 45 -17.49 4.09 -15.57
C PHE A 45 -16.20 4.69 -16.17
N VAL A 46 -15.39 5.40 -15.37
CA VAL A 46 -14.16 6.03 -15.86
C VAL A 46 -12.90 5.18 -15.71
N ALA A 47 -12.96 4.10 -14.91
CA ALA A 47 -11.89 3.10 -14.78
C ALA A 47 -11.75 2.33 -16.10
N ARG A 48 -11.08 2.94 -17.07
CA ARG A 48 -10.71 2.29 -18.34
C ARG A 48 -9.59 1.28 -18.06
N GLU A 49 -9.73 0.06 -18.58
CA GLU A 49 -8.83 -1.10 -18.36
C GLU A 49 -7.39 -0.96 -18.95
N THR A 50 -6.91 0.24 -19.28
CA THR A 50 -5.80 0.38 -20.24
C THR A 50 -4.64 1.29 -19.85
N TYR A 51 -4.59 1.86 -18.64
CA TYR A 51 -3.51 2.78 -18.28
C TYR A 51 -2.87 2.51 -16.90
N HIS A 52 -2.39 1.29 -16.70
CA HIS A 52 -1.45 1.02 -15.61
C HIS A 52 0.00 1.16 -16.11
N ASP A 53 0.92 1.51 -15.21
CA ASP A 53 2.34 1.54 -15.54
C ASP A 53 2.85 0.10 -15.79
N PRO A 54 3.37 -0.22 -16.99
CA PRO A 54 3.83 -1.57 -17.31
C PRO A 54 5.04 -2.00 -16.47
N ASP A 55 5.73 -1.04 -15.85
CA ASP A 55 6.91 -1.28 -15.00
C ASP A 55 6.51 -1.65 -13.57
N ILE A 56 5.22 -1.70 -13.23
CA ILE A 56 4.75 -2.24 -11.94
C ILE A 56 4.38 -3.72 -12.13
N LYS A 57 5.11 -4.60 -11.45
CA LYS A 57 4.97 -6.06 -11.55
C LYS A 57 4.61 -6.68 -10.20
N ILE A 58 3.91 -7.80 -10.24
CA ILE A 58 3.56 -8.57 -9.03
C ILE A 58 4.10 -9.99 -9.17
N ILE A 59 4.68 -10.52 -8.10
CA ILE A 59 5.03 -11.93 -7.95
C ILE A 59 4.15 -12.50 -6.84
N ILE A 60 3.43 -13.57 -7.13
CA ILE A 60 2.40 -14.10 -6.24
C ILE A 60 2.73 -15.49 -5.74
N ILE A 61 2.33 -15.73 -4.49
CA ILE A 61 2.26 -17.06 -3.89
C ILE A 61 0.81 -17.47 -3.89
N ASP A 62 0.39 -18.23 -4.89
CA ASP A 62 -0.99 -18.72 -5.01
C ASP A 62 -1.12 -20.18 -4.57
N GLN A 63 -2.32 -20.74 -4.69
CA GLN A 63 -2.55 -22.15 -4.35
C GLN A 63 -1.69 -23.10 -5.20
N GLN A 64 -1.41 -22.75 -6.46
CA GLN A 64 -0.55 -23.54 -7.33
C GLN A 64 0.89 -23.54 -6.80
N SER A 65 1.39 -22.41 -6.30
CA SER A 65 2.70 -22.32 -5.66
C SER A 65 2.77 -23.21 -4.41
N LEU A 66 1.75 -23.15 -3.55
CA LEU A 66 1.67 -23.96 -2.34
C LEU A 66 1.69 -25.46 -2.67
N ASP A 67 0.86 -25.87 -3.64
CA ASP A 67 0.77 -27.26 -4.08
C ASP A 67 2.08 -27.74 -4.71
N TYR A 68 2.75 -26.88 -5.49
CA TYR A 68 4.02 -27.20 -6.11
C TYR A 68 5.08 -27.53 -5.07
N PHE A 69 5.31 -26.64 -4.10
CA PHE A 69 6.33 -26.82 -3.08
C PHE A 69 6.02 -27.97 -2.12
N ASN A 70 4.74 -28.19 -1.79
CA ASN A 70 4.34 -29.32 -0.96
C ASN A 70 4.60 -30.66 -1.68
N LYS A 71 4.28 -30.75 -2.98
CA LYS A 71 4.42 -32.00 -3.75
C LYS A 71 5.87 -32.32 -4.13
N HIS A 72 6.67 -31.33 -4.51
CA HIS A 72 8.01 -31.55 -5.07
C HIS A 72 9.12 -31.44 -4.02
N GLU A 73 8.95 -30.55 -3.04
CA GLU A 73 10.01 -30.22 -2.07
C GLU A 73 9.62 -30.56 -0.63
N SER A 74 8.41 -31.10 -0.40
CA SER A 74 7.84 -31.31 0.95
C SER A 74 7.80 -30.05 1.82
N ILE A 75 7.77 -28.87 1.20
CA ILE A 75 7.74 -27.57 1.87
C ILE A 75 6.28 -27.16 2.07
N ARG A 76 5.92 -26.80 3.31
CA ARG A 76 4.58 -26.36 3.69
C ARG A 76 4.58 -24.87 4.01
N TRP A 77 3.40 -24.25 3.98
CA TRP A 77 3.22 -22.89 4.48
C TRP A 77 3.32 -22.85 6.01
N PRO A 78 3.94 -21.82 6.62
CA PRO A 78 4.66 -20.72 5.99
C PRO A 78 5.99 -21.18 5.36
N PHE A 79 6.33 -20.65 4.18
CA PHE A 79 7.56 -21.02 3.49
C PHE A 79 8.83 -20.61 4.28
N PRO A 80 9.92 -21.40 4.17
CA PRO A 80 11.23 -21.00 4.67
C PRO A 80 11.67 -19.69 4.02
N ARG A 81 12.36 -18.85 4.77
CA ARG A 81 12.79 -17.52 4.34
C ARG A 81 13.83 -17.59 3.23
N ALA A 82 14.67 -18.64 3.22
CA ALA A 82 15.60 -18.93 2.16
C ALA A 82 14.92 -19.10 0.78
N LEU A 83 13.65 -19.49 0.73
CA LEU A 83 12.89 -19.63 -0.52
C LEU A 83 12.71 -18.29 -1.26
N TYR A 84 12.79 -17.16 -0.56
CA TYR A 84 12.73 -15.82 -1.16
C TYR A 84 14.08 -15.33 -1.69
N VAL A 85 15.20 -16.00 -1.36
CA VAL A 85 16.55 -15.59 -1.80
C VAL A 85 16.71 -15.64 -3.32
N PRO A 86 16.29 -16.72 -4.02
CA PRO A 86 16.34 -16.75 -5.49
C PRO A 86 15.47 -15.67 -6.14
N VAL A 87 14.38 -15.25 -5.50
CA VAL A 87 13.54 -14.16 -5.99
C VAL A 87 14.31 -12.83 -5.98
N ILE A 88 15.00 -12.51 -4.89
CA ILE A 88 15.82 -11.29 -4.82
C ILE A 88 16.96 -11.35 -5.85
N LYS A 89 17.66 -12.49 -5.96
CA LYS A 89 18.72 -12.69 -6.95
C LYS A 89 18.24 -12.51 -8.38
N PHE A 90 17.09 -13.09 -8.72
CA PHE A 90 16.46 -12.94 -10.04
C PHE A 90 16.19 -11.48 -10.37
N LEU A 91 15.58 -10.76 -9.43
CA LEU A 91 15.22 -9.35 -9.61
C LEU A 91 16.46 -8.45 -9.68
N GLU A 92 17.49 -8.74 -8.89
CA GLU A 92 18.78 -8.04 -8.97
C GLU A 92 19.46 -8.28 -10.32
N ARG A 93 19.46 -9.53 -10.81
CA ARG A 93 19.98 -9.90 -12.13
C ARG A 93 19.21 -9.24 -13.27
N ALA A 94 17.89 -9.13 -13.13
CA ALA A 94 17.01 -8.46 -14.08
C ALA A 94 17.25 -6.93 -14.14
N GLY A 95 17.87 -6.35 -13.11
CA GLY A 95 17.97 -4.90 -12.97
C GLY A 95 16.62 -4.27 -12.58
N ALA A 96 15.85 -4.95 -11.74
CA ALA A 96 14.63 -4.38 -11.17
C ALA A 96 14.97 -3.13 -10.35
N ARG A 97 14.05 -2.16 -10.35
CA ARG A 97 14.24 -0.89 -9.66
C ARG A 97 14.18 -1.04 -8.15
N ALA A 98 13.25 -1.86 -7.65
CA ALA A 98 13.13 -2.23 -6.24
C ALA A 98 12.07 -3.34 -6.07
N VAL A 99 12.11 -4.03 -4.93
CA VAL A 99 11.12 -5.04 -4.54
C VAL A 99 10.57 -4.78 -3.15
N ALA A 100 9.25 -4.93 -2.98
CA ALA A 100 8.57 -4.89 -1.69
C ALA A 100 7.91 -6.23 -1.38
N PHE A 101 8.19 -6.77 -0.20
CA PHE A 101 7.51 -7.96 0.31
C PHE A 101 6.27 -7.54 1.11
N ASP A 102 5.09 -7.79 0.56
CA ASP A 102 3.78 -7.64 1.21
C ASP A 102 3.48 -8.88 2.09
N ILE A 103 4.43 -9.21 2.97
CA ILE A 103 4.41 -10.36 3.88
C ILE A 103 5.04 -9.92 5.21
N LEU A 104 4.37 -10.22 6.32
CA LEU A 104 4.85 -9.88 7.65
C LEU A 104 5.77 -10.99 8.20
N TYR A 105 7.04 -10.65 8.44
CA TYR A 105 8.08 -11.55 8.96
C TYR A 105 8.32 -11.30 10.47
N THR A 106 7.33 -11.57 11.32
CA THR A 106 7.28 -11.04 12.69
C THR A 106 7.94 -11.94 13.73
N GLU A 107 7.76 -13.24 13.54
CA GLU A 107 8.28 -14.33 14.36
C GLU A 107 9.50 -14.99 13.71
N PRO A 108 10.44 -15.52 14.51
CA PRO A 108 11.54 -16.32 14.00
C PRO A 108 11.05 -17.46 13.10
N SER A 109 11.83 -17.78 12.09
CA SER A 109 11.52 -18.90 11.21
C SER A 109 11.45 -20.22 11.98
N VAL A 110 10.43 -21.04 11.65
CA VAL A 110 10.30 -22.42 12.15
C VAL A 110 11.40 -23.34 11.59
N TYR A 111 12.14 -22.88 10.58
CA TYR A 111 13.26 -23.57 9.95
C TYR A 111 14.63 -23.21 10.59
N GLY A 112 14.61 -22.43 11.68
CA GLY A 112 15.81 -22.08 12.44
C GLY A 112 16.34 -20.67 12.12
N ALA A 113 17.27 -20.20 12.95
CA ALA A 113 17.80 -18.85 12.85
C ALA A 113 18.60 -18.59 11.56
N ASP A 114 19.22 -19.64 11.00
CA ASP A 114 19.99 -19.52 9.76
C ASP A 114 19.12 -19.17 8.56
N ASP A 115 17.87 -19.62 8.55
CA ASP A 115 16.88 -19.31 7.51
C ASP A 115 16.57 -17.79 7.49
N ASP A 116 16.31 -17.19 8.66
CA ASP A 116 16.13 -15.74 8.78
C ASP A 116 17.40 -14.96 8.41
N ASN A 117 18.58 -15.48 8.79
CA ASN A 117 19.86 -14.84 8.50
C ASN A 117 20.20 -14.87 7.00
N GLU A 118 19.86 -15.94 6.29
CA GLU A 118 20.09 -16.06 4.85
C GLU A 118 19.24 -15.04 4.08
N PHE A 119 17.94 -14.97 4.41
CA PHE A 119 17.05 -13.99 3.82
C PHE A 119 17.43 -12.55 4.17
N ALA A 120 17.88 -12.30 5.40
CA ALA A 120 18.40 -11.00 5.81
C ALA A 120 19.64 -10.59 5.01
N ARG A 121 20.58 -11.51 4.78
CA ARG A 121 21.76 -11.25 3.92
C ARG A 121 21.35 -10.93 2.49
N ALA A 122 20.42 -11.69 1.92
CA ALA A 122 19.90 -11.41 0.58
C ALA A 122 19.15 -10.06 0.50
N SER A 123 18.50 -9.63 1.58
CA SER A 123 17.83 -8.32 1.64
C SER A 123 18.78 -7.12 1.60
N ALA A 124 20.08 -7.35 1.75
CA ALA A 124 21.14 -6.35 1.53
C ALA A 124 21.64 -6.29 0.07
N ALA A 125 20.83 -6.79 -0.89
CA ALA A 125 21.11 -6.75 -2.32
C ALA A 125 21.37 -5.32 -2.87
N LYS A 126 21.89 -5.23 -4.10
CA LYS A 126 22.12 -3.93 -4.77
C LYS A 126 20.82 -3.21 -5.08
N ILE A 127 19.75 -3.95 -5.38
CA ILE A 127 18.42 -3.38 -5.56
C ILE A 127 17.79 -3.12 -4.18
N PRO A 128 17.04 -2.03 -3.98
CA PRO A 128 16.28 -1.80 -2.76
C PRO A 128 15.29 -2.92 -2.47
N VAL A 129 15.37 -3.51 -1.28
CA VAL A 129 14.41 -4.47 -0.74
C VAL A 129 13.64 -3.80 0.40
N VAL A 130 12.31 -3.79 0.31
CA VAL A 130 11.40 -3.20 1.29
C VAL A 130 10.63 -4.29 2.02
N HIS A 131 10.72 -4.33 3.35
CA HIS A 131 9.95 -5.27 4.17
C HIS A 131 8.71 -4.62 4.78
N ALA A 132 7.61 -5.38 4.82
CA ALA A 132 6.38 -4.95 5.44
C ALA A 132 6.48 -4.91 6.98
N LEU A 133 5.80 -3.92 7.56
CA LEU A 133 5.47 -3.85 8.98
C LEU A 133 4.01 -3.39 9.15
N ALA A 134 3.41 -3.58 10.32
CA ALA A 134 2.06 -3.08 10.59
C ALA A 134 2.06 -2.13 11.78
N LEU A 135 1.59 -0.90 11.56
CA LEU A 135 1.39 0.11 12.59
C LEU A 135 0.10 -0.17 13.37
N SER A 136 0.14 0.05 14.68
CA SER A 136 -0.98 -0.21 15.60
C SER A 136 -1.12 0.90 16.64
N ARG A 137 -2.36 1.14 17.06
CA ARG A 137 -2.70 2.06 18.17
C ARG A 137 -2.88 1.34 19.50
N SER A 138 -2.54 0.06 19.57
CA SER A 138 -2.54 -0.70 20.82
C SER A 138 -1.62 -0.07 21.87
N ASP A 139 -2.00 -0.22 23.14
CA ASP A 139 -1.19 0.19 24.29
C ASP A 139 0.07 -0.69 24.49
N ASN A 140 0.14 -1.85 23.82
CA ASN A 140 1.30 -2.73 23.87
C ASN A 140 2.48 -2.08 23.16
N LYS A 141 3.50 -1.64 23.92
CA LYS A 141 4.70 -1.05 23.33
C LYS A 141 5.46 -2.08 22.47
N PRO A 142 6.01 -1.68 21.32
CA PRO A 142 6.80 -2.57 20.48
C PRO A 142 8.12 -2.91 21.19
N ASP A 143 8.74 -4.03 20.81
CA ASP A 143 10.07 -4.42 21.30
C ASP A 143 11.06 -3.25 21.13
N THR A 144 11.63 -2.80 22.25
CA THR A 144 12.54 -1.65 22.30
C THR A 144 13.78 -1.84 21.44
N GLU A 145 14.32 -3.05 21.35
CA GLU A 145 15.47 -3.35 20.50
C GLU A 145 15.08 -3.31 19.03
N LYS A 146 13.95 -3.93 18.65
CA LYS A 146 13.42 -3.85 17.28
C LYS A 146 13.16 -2.40 16.87
N LEU A 147 12.64 -1.58 17.76
CA LEU A 147 12.39 -0.15 17.50
C LEU A 147 13.69 0.63 17.28
N LYS A 148 14.74 0.37 18.08
CA LYS A 148 16.08 0.97 17.88
C LYS A 148 16.66 0.58 16.52
N LEU A 149 16.55 -0.68 16.14
CA LEU A 149 17.02 -1.17 14.84
C LEU A 149 16.24 -0.53 13.69
N LEU A 150 14.91 -0.43 13.78
CA LEU A 150 14.08 0.26 12.79
C LEU A 150 14.50 1.74 12.67
N LYS A 151 14.71 2.43 13.78
CA LYS A 151 15.17 3.82 13.78
C LYS A 151 16.52 3.95 13.06
N ALA A 152 17.46 3.04 13.35
CA ALA A 152 18.76 3.03 12.70
C ALA A 152 18.64 2.82 11.18
N ALA A 153 17.82 1.87 10.74
CA ALA A 153 17.61 1.60 9.31
C ALA A 153 16.94 2.78 8.58
N THR A 154 15.88 3.36 9.16
CA THR A 154 15.09 4.45 8.55
C THR A 154 15.81 5.80 8.55
N SER A 155 16.73 6.04 9.48
CA SER A 155 17.49 7.30 9.57
C SER A 155 18.43 7.52 8.39
N VAL A 156 18.82 6.46 7.68
CA VAL A 156 19.87 6.53 6.64
C VAL A 156 19.36 7.06 5.31
N ASN A 157 18.11 6.80 4.91
CA ASN A 157 17.71 6.96 3.51
C ASN A 157 16.35 7.62 3.19
N GLN A 158 15.45 7.85 4.16
CA GLN A 158 14.10 8.36 3.82
C GLN A 158 13.49 9.30 4.87
N SER A 159 14.24 9.71 5.89
CA SER A 159 13.63 10.37 7.06
C SER A 159 13.17 11.81 6.79
N SER A 160 13.94 12.63 6.07
CA SER A 160 13.63 14.08 5.99
C SER A 160 12.42 14.41 5.10
N GLU A 161 12.41 13.95 3.84
CA GLU A 161 11.32 14.25 2.90
C GLU A 161 10.01 13.57 3.29
N LEU A 162 10.08 12.33 3.78
CA LEU A 162 8.90 11.64 4.31
C LEU A 162 8.41 12.32 5.59
N SER A 163 9.28 12.68 6.54
CA SER A 163 8.85 13.41 7.75
C SER A 163 8.19 14.74 7.38
N GLU A 164 8.78 15.50 6.44
CA GLU A 164 8.18 16.75 5.94
C GLU A 164 6.77 16.52 5.37
N LEU A 165 6.58 15.45 4.57
CA LEU A 165 5.25 15.08 4.07
C LEU A 165 4.29 14.78 5.21
N LEU A 166 4.70 13.89 6.11
CA LEU A 166 3.86 13.37 7.19
C LEU A 166 3.48 14.46 8.19
N GLU A 167 4.40 15.35 8.55
CA GLU A 167 4.14 16.53 9.37
C GLU A 167 3.14 17.46 8.70
N LYS A 168 3.37 17.77 7.41
CA LYS A 168 2.50 18.68 6.63
C LYS A 168 1.06 18.17 6.55
N ILE A 169 0.86 16.86 6.40
CA ILE A 169 -0.47 16.25 6.31
C ILE A 169 -1.06 15.88 7.68
N LYS A 170 -0.36 16.20 8.78
CA LYS A 170 -0.74 15.84 10.15
C LYS A 170 -1.01 14.33 10.29
N ALA A 171 -0.07 13.54 9.79
CA ALA A 171 -0.18 12.09 9.75
C ALA A 171 -0.41 11.51 11.17
N PRO A 172 -1.13 10.39 11.29
CA PRO A 172 -1.42 9.80 12.59
C PRO A 172 -0.16 9.30 13.30
N HIS A 173 -0.17 9.44 14.63
CA HIS A 173 0.80 8.79 15.50
C HIS A 173 0.29 7.41 15.94
N TYR A 174 1.22 6.48 16.05
CA TYR A 174 1.03 5.10 16.46
C TYR A 174 1.94 4.80 17.64
N ASN A 175 1.38 4.16 18.66
CA ASN A 175 2.10 3.80 19.88
C ASN A 175 2.83 2.47 19.74
N SER A 176 2.41 1.64 18.77
CA SER A 176 2.89 0.29 18.57
C SER A 176 3.03 -0.09 17.11
N ALA A 177 3.78 -1.15 16.87
CA ALA A 177 3.88 -1.79 15.57
C ALA A 177 4.24 -3.26 15.72
N VAL A 178 3.77 -4.04 14.77
CA VAL A 178 4.24 -5.39 14.49
C VAL A 178 5.45 -5.27 13.57
N LEU A 179 6.63 -5.55 14.12
CA LEU A 179 7.92 -5.32 13.47
C LEU A 179 8.57 -6.63 13.01
N PRO A 180 9.33 -6.61 11.89
CA PRO A 180 10.06 -7.77 11.42
C PRO A 180 11.04 -8.35 12.46
N VAL A 181 11.51 -9.57 12.21
CA VAL A 181 12.56 -10.20 13.00
C VAL A 181 13.85 -9.37 12.98
N LYS A 182 14.64 -9.48 14.06
CA LYS A 182 15.88 -8.71 14.24
C LYS A 182 16.89 -8.87 13.09
N PRO A 183 17.10 -10.04 12.47
CA PRO A 183 17.98 -10.19 11.32
C PRO A 183 17.60 -9.27 10.15
N LEU A 184 16.31 -9.18 9.81
CA LEU A 184 15.82 -8.30 8.74
C LEU A 184 16.01 -6.83 9.09
N LEU A 185 15.67 -6.43 10.33
CA LEU A 185 15.87 -5.06 10.82
C LEU A 185 17.35 -4.62 10.80
N LYS A 186 18.29 -5.55 10.98
CA LYS A 186 19.73 -5.27 10.95
C LYS A 186 20.31 -5.13 9.55
N ASN A 187 19.80 -5.89 8.58
CA ASN A 187 20.41 -5.99 7.24
C ASN A 187 19.63 -5.26 6.15
N THR A 188 18.39 -4.85 6.41
CA THR A 188 17.55 -4.14 5.42
C THR A 188 17.47 -2.66 5.74
N ARG A 189 17.43 -1.82 4.70
CA ARG A 189 17.39 -0.36 4.84
C ARG A 189 15.99 0.24 4.71
N TYR A 190 15.05 -0.48 4.11
CA TYR A 190 13.73 0.05 3.75
C TYR A 190 12.61 -0.77 4.36
N PHE A 191 11.64 -0.07 4.93
CA PHE A 191 10.46 -0.66 5.57
C PHE A 191 9.23 0.14 5.21
N GLY A 192 8.12 -0.55 5.00
CA GLY A 192 6.85 0.07 4.63
C GLY A 192 5.69 -0.51 5.39
N SER A 193 4.74 0.34 5.79
CA SER A 193 3.56 -0.11 6.51
C SER A 193 2.49 -0.67 5.58
N VAL A 194 1.98 -1.86 5.90
CA VAL A 194 0.81 -2.44 5.21
C VAL A 194 -0.53 -2.00 5.85
N THR A 195 -0.46 -1.20 6.92
CA THR A 195 -1.64 -0.70 7.63
C THR A 195 -2.44 0.22 6.71
N ALA A 196 -3.62 -0.24 6.33
CA ALA A 196 -4.62 0.53 5.60
C ALA A 196 -5.96 0.37 6.32
N ALA A 197 -6.75 1.44 6.34
CA ALA A 197 -8.10 1.42 6.88
C ALA A 197 -9.08 1.68 5.73
N PRO A 198 -10.18 0.91 5.65
CA PRO A 198 -11.26 1.22 4.72
C PRO A 198 -11.99 2.50 5.16
N ASP A 199 -12.82 3.01 4.26
CA ASP A 199 -13.82 4.01 4.60
C ASP A 199 -14.86 3.43 5.57
N SER A 200 -15.76 4.28 6.09
CA SER A 200 -16.79 3.88 7.06
C SER A 200 -17.73 2.77 6.58
N ASP A 201 -17.80 2.53 5.26
CA ASP A 201 -18.61 1.48 4.63
C ASP A 201 -17.79 0.22 4.26
N GLY A 202 -16.53 0.14 4.68
CA GLY A 202 -15.67 -1.02 4.43
C GLY A 202 -14.99 -1.02 3.05
N ILE A 203 -15.19 0.01 2.23
CA ILE A 203 -14.57 0.12 0.90
C ILE A 203 -13.27 0.93 0.98
N PHE A 204 -12.21 0.42 0.35
CA PHE A 204 -10.92 1.08 0.25
C PHE A 204 -10.92 2.06 -0.92
N ARG A 205 -11.32 3.32 -0.67
CA ARG A 205 -11.22 4.41 -1.66
C ARG A 205 -10.05 5.34 -1.41
N HIS A 206 -9.62 5.41 -0.16
CA HIS A 206 -8.60 6.34 0.29
C HIS A 206 -7.36 5.59 0.76
N TYR A 207 -6.22 6.25 0.66
CA TYR A 207 -4.95 5.74 1.13
C TYR A 207 -4.15 6.83 1.83
N ARG A 208 -3.37 6.46 2.84
CA ARG A 208 -2.50 7.40 3.56
C ARG A 208 -1.05 7.24 3.13
N PRO A 209 -0.29 8.35 3.01
CA PRO A 209 1.16 8.27 2.78
C PRO A 209 1.94 7.53 3.86
N GLY A 210 1.47 7.56 5.12
CA GLY A 210 2.15 6.92 6.24
C GLY A 210 1.68 7.47 7.58
N GLY A 211 2.55 7.31 8.59
CA GLY A 211 2.37 7.87 9.92
C GLY A 211 3.64 7.80 10.75
N PHE A 212 3.54 8.21 12.01
CA PHE A 212 4.67 8.21 12.94
C PHE A 212 4.53 7.03 13.90
N LEU A 213 5.50 6.11 13.89
CA LEU A 213 5.66 5.15 14.99
C LEU A 213 6.45 5.83 16.09
N GLN A 214 5.76 6.30 17.13
CA GLN A 214 6.29 7.25 18.10
C GLN A 214 6.81 8.52 17.38
N ASN A 215 8.12 8.63 17.16
CA ASN A 215 8.77 9.74 16.43
C ASN A 215 9.51 9.27 15.17
N ILE A 216 9.30 8.02 14.74
CA ILE A 216 9.92 7.46 13.54
C ILE A 216 8.93 7.62 12.38
N PRO A 217 9.25 8.37 11.32
CA PRO A 217 8.39 8.45 10.14
C PRO A 217 8.40 7.09 9.43
N VAL A 218 7.21 6.55 9.18
CA VAL A 218 7.03 5.29 8.45
C VAL A 218 6.02 5.51 7.33
N GLY A 219 6.50 5.37 6.10
CA GLY A 219 5.67 5.39 4.91
C GLY A 219 4.86 4.10 4.80
N THR A 220 3.73 4.14 4.12
CA THR A 220 3.05 2.91 3.70
C THR A 220 3.88 2.14 2.66
N LEU A 221 3.59 0.86 2.44
CA LEU A 221 4.41 -0.02 1.60
C LEU A 221 4.66 0.54 0.18
N PRO A 222 3.65 1.07 -0.54
CA PRO A 222 3.87 1.71 -1.85
C PRO A 222 4.73 2.96 -1.77
N PHE A 223 4.60 3.76 -0.70
CA PHE A 223 5.39 4.97 -0.48
C PHE A 223 6.85 4.66 -0.16
N ALA A 224 7.08 3.69 0.72
CA ALA A 224 8.41 3.22 1.07
C ALA A 224 9.14 2.69 -0.17
N LEU A 225 8.43 1.90 -1.00
CA LEU A 225 8.93 1.41 -2.28
C LEU A 225 9.26 2.58 -3.22
N TYR A 226 8.31 3.45 -3.53
CA TYR A 226 8.54 4.61 -4.40
C TYR A 226 9.72 5.49 -3.94
N ALA A 227 9.83 5.75 -2.64
CA ALA A 227 10.90 6.58 -2.08
C ALA A 227 12.30 5.95 -2.20
N THR A 228 12.44 4.66 -2.54
CA THR A 228 13.76 4.03 -2.74
C THR A 228 14.49 4.50 -4.00
N SER A 229 13.75 5.01 -5.00
CA SER A 229 14.35 5.55 -6.23
C SER A 229 13.69 6.83 -6.73
N ALA A 230 12.88 7.48 -5.89
CA ALA A 230 12.36 8.81 -6.16
C ALA A 230 13.49 9.84 -6.17
N GLY A 231 13.47 10.75 -7.14
CA GLY A 231 14.31 11.95 -7.10
C GLY A 231 13.85 12.92 -6.00
N SER A 232 14.71 13.86 -5.64
CA SER A 232 14.43 14.86 -4.59
C SER A 232 13.18 15.69 -4.87
N GLY A 233 12.54 16.16 -3.79
CA GLY A 233 11.35 17.00 -3.82
C GLY A 233 10.07 16.26 -4.18
N TRP A 234 10.04 14.93 -4.17
CA TRP A 234 8.86 14.13 -4.49
C TRP A 234 7.72 14.37 -3.48
N GLN A 235 8.04 14.60 -2.21
CA GLN A 235 7.08 14.90 -1.14
C GLN A 235 6.21 16.10 -1.45
N LYS A 236 6.80 17.17 -2.01
CA LYS A 236 6.06 18.39 -2.37
C LYS A 236 5.14 18.17 -3.57
N LYS A 237 5.52 17.26 -4.46
CA LYS A 237 4.72 16.89 -5.65
C LYS A 237 3.52 16.03 -5.25
N ILE A 238 3.64 15.18 -4.23
CA ILE A 238 2.52 14.37 -3.70
C ILE A 238 1.63 15.18 -2.75
N ALA A 239 2.20 16.02 -1.89
CA ALA A 239 1.46 16.75 -0.86
C ALA A 239 0.28 17.60 -1.37
N ARG A 240 0.29 18.00 -2.65
CA ARG A 240 -0.80 18.77 -3.27
C ARG A 240 -2.08 17.96 -3.53
N PHE A 241 -1.97 16.64 -3.58
CA PHE A 241 -3.09 15.73 -3.83
C PHE A 241 -3.70 15.20 -2.54
N VAL A 242 -3.05 15.45 -1.40
CA VAL A 242 -3.53 15.01 -0.10
C VAL A 242 -4.69 15.92 0.35
N ASP A 243 -5.79 15.30 0.72
CA ASP A 243 -6.97 15.99 1.21
C ASP A 243 -6.77 16.58 2.62
N ALA A 244 -7.74 17.35 3.09
CA ALA A 244 -7.71 17.97 4.41
C ALA A 244 -7.66 16.97 5.59
N SER A 245 -7.93 15.69 5.34
CA SER A 245 -7.88 14.59 6.32
C SER A 245 -6.58 13.77 6.23
N GLY A 246 -5.62 14.20 5.42
CA GLY A 246 -4.33 13.53 5.25
C GLY A 246 -4.39 12.30 4.34
N ASN A 247 -5.44 12.15 3.54
CA ASN A 247 -5.62 11.00 2.66
C ASN A 247 -5.44 11.37 1.18
N LEU A 248 -5.10 10.38 0.37
CA LEU A 248 -5.11 10.41 -1.08
C LEU A 248 -6.32 9.59 -1.56
N THR A 249 -7.12 10.14 -2.46
CA THR A 249 -8.20 9.37 -3.11
C THR A 249 -7.62 8.59 -4.27
N VAL A 250 -7.73 7.26 -4.18
CA VAL A 250 -7.13 6.32 -5.14
C VAL A 250 -7.95 6.32 -6.42
N LYS A 251 -7.26 6.48 -7.55
CA LYS A 251 -7.79 6.25 -8.89
C LYS A 251 -7.49 4.81 -9.32
N PHE A 252 -8.53 4.10 -9.75
CA PHE A 252 -8.47 2.70 -10.18
C PHE A 252 -8.39 2.60 -11.71
N TYR A 253 -7.66 1.60 -12.20
CA TYR A 253 -7.36 1.39 -13.64
C TYR A 253 -7.96 0.10 -14.21
N GLY A 254 -8.88 -0.53 -13.48
CA GLY A 254 -9.47 -1.82 -13.82
C GLY A 254 -9.82 -2.63 -12.58
N GLY A 255 -10.46 -3.78 -12.79
CA GLY A 255 -10.73 -4.75 -11.72
C GLY A 255 -9.49 -5.52 -11.28
N ALA A 256 -9.68 -6.62 -10.55
CA ALA A 256 -8.59 -7.55 -10.26
C ALA A 256 -7.84 -7.98 -11.53
N LYS A 257 -6.56 -8.32 -11.38
CA LYS A 257 -5.61 -8.74 -12.43
C LYS A 257 -5.23 -7.66 -13.42
N THR A 258 -5.24 -6.39 -13.00
CA THR A 258 -4.82 -5.27 -13.84
C THR A 258 -3.32 -5.28 -14.14
N PHE A 259 -2.48 -5.67 -13.18
CA PHE A 259 -1.02 -5.62 -13.32
C PHE A 259 -0.44 -6.95 -13.79
N HIS A 260 0.68 -6.91 -14.53
CA HIS A 260 1.43 -8.11 -14.90
C HIS A 260 1.82 -8.89 -13.64
N THR A 261 1.49 -10.18 -13.63
CA THR A 261 1.61 -11.02 -12.45
C THR A 261 2.23 -12.37 -12.82
N ASP A 262 3.33 -12.74 -12.17
CA ASP A 262 3.97 -14.04 -12.29
C ASP A 262 3.85 -14.87 -11.01
N ASN A 263 3.80 -16.18 -11.17
CA ASN A 263 3.85 -17.11 -10.04
C ASN A 263 5.28 -17.20 -9.49
N ILE A 264 5.44 -17.18 -8.15
CA ILE A 264 6.75 -17.25 -7.49
C ILE A 264 7.58 -18.48 -7.90
N VAL A 265 6.92 -19.62 -8.19
CA VAL A 265 7.59 -20.85 -8.62
C VAL A 265 8.33 -20.63 -9.92
N ASN A 266 7.73 -19.92 -10.88
CA ASN A 266 8.34 -19.64 -12.17
C ASN A 266 9.57 -18.74 -12.02
N ILE A 267 9.52 -17.78 -11.10
CA ILE A 267 10.65 -16.89 -10.80
C ILE A 267 11.82 -17.67 -10.18
N ILE A 268 11.54 -18.49 -9.16
CA ILE A 268 12.56 -19.31 -8.48
C ILE A 268 13.20 -20.29 -9.47
N ASN A 269 12.40 -21.02 -10.24
CA ASN A 269 12.91 -21.95 -11.24
C ASN A 269 13.69 -21.25 -12.36
N SER A 270 13.35 -19.99 -12.66
CA SER A 270 14.10 -19.18 -13.63
C SER A 270 15.48 -18.78 -13.10
N GLU A 271 15.61 -18.38 -11.84
CA GLU A 271 16.94 -18.11 -11.26
C GLU A 271 17.78 -19.38 -11.20
N ILE A 272 17.20 -20.51 -10.79
CA ILE A 272 17.90 -21.80 -10.78
C ILE A 272 18.38 -22.19 -12.19
N ALA A 273 17.54 -21.98 -13.22
CA ALA A 273 17.94 -22.23 -14.60
C ALA A 273 19.10 -21.32 -15.03
N LEU A 274 19.06 -20.03 -14.69
CA LEU A 274 20.10 -19.05 -15.02
C LEU A 274 21.43 -19.36 -14.32
N GLU A 275 21.41 -19.75 -13.04
CA GLU A 275 22.61 -20.19 -12.30
C GLU A 275 23.27 -21.42 -12.97
N GLN A 276 22.49 -22.24 -13.68
CA GLN A 276 22.96 -23.42 -14.40
C GLN A 276 23.23 -23.17 -15.89
N GLY A 277 23.17 -21.92 -16.36
CA GLY A 277 23.36 -21.58 -17.78
C GLY A 277 22.24 -22.10 -18.70
N ARG A 278 21.07 -22.44 -18.16
CA ARG A 278 19.88 -22.89 -18.90
C ARG A 278 18.94 -21.72 -19.20
N LYS A 279 18.08 -21.88 -20.21
CA LYS A 279 17.05 -20.89 -20.54
C LYS A 279 16.03 -20.78 -19.40
N PRO A 280 15.75 -19.56 -18.88
CA PRO A 280 14.75 -19.38 -17.82
C PRO A 280 13.32 -19.55 -18.33
N ILE A 281 12.39 -19.80 -17.42
CA ILE A 281 10.94 -19.83 -17.70
C ILE A 281 10.43 -18.40 -17.94
N VAL A 282 10.87 -17.47 -17.09
CA VAL A 282 10.58 -16.04 -17.16
C VAL A 282 11.84 -15.31 -17.59
N ASP A 283 11.74 -14.53 -18.66
CA ASP A 283 12.86 -13.71 -19.13
C ASP A 283 13.14 -12.57 -18.14
N PRO A 284 14.35 -12.48 -17.55
CA PRO A 284 14.72 -11.39 -16.64
C PRO A 284 14.48 -10.00 -17.21
N LEU A 285 14.56 -9.81 -18.53
CA LEU A 285 14.31 -8.51 -19.15
C LEU A 285 12.90 -7.98 -18.92
N GLN A 286 11.92 -8.84 -18.61
CA GLN A 286 10.56 -8.44 -18.25
C GLN A 286 10.49 -7.64 -16.94
N TYR A 287 11.51 -7.75 -16.10
CA TYR A 287 11.61 -7.09 -14.80
C TYR A 287 12.60 -5.93 -14.78
N LYS A 288 13.23 -5.61 -15.91
CA LYS A 288 14.17 -4.49 -15.99
C LYS A 288 13.47 -3.17 -15.63
N ASP A 289 14.11 -2.37 -14.78
CA ASP A 289 13.63 -1.06 -14.31
C ASP A 289 12.27 -1.08 -13.57
N SER A 290 11.77 -2.28 -13.23
CA SER A 290 10.44 -2.50 -12.68
C SER A 290 10.36 -2.33 -11.15
N TRP A 291 9.21 -1.88 -10.69
CA TRP A 291 8.80 -1.91 -9.28
C TRP A 291 8.05 -3.21 -9.01
N VAL A 292 8.52 -4.01 -8.06
CA VAL A 292 7.97 -5.35 -7.83
C VAL A 292 7.34 -5.47 -6.46
N PHE A 293 6.13 -6.02 -6.40
CA PHE A 293 5.54 -6.50 -5.15
C PHE A 293 5.56 -8.03 -5.10
N VAL A 294 5.93 -8.60 -3.95
CA VAL A 294 5.80 -10.03 -3.67
C VAL A 294 4.72 -10.21 -2.61
N GLY A 295 3.66 -10.98 -2.91
CA GLY A 295 2.52 -11.12 -2.00
C GLY A 295 1.82 -12.48 -2.09
N VAL A 296 0.90 -12.73 -1.15
CA VAL A 296 0.15 -14.00 -1.08
C VAL A 296 -1.22 -13.87 -1.73
N TRP A 297 -1.56 -14.83 -2.57
CA TRP A 297 -2.83 -14.95 -3.29
C TRP A 297 -3.33 -16.40 -3.25
N ALA A 298 -3.40 -16.98 -2.06
CA ALA A 298 -3.98 -18.31 -1.83
C ALA A 298 -5.24 -18.19 -0.94
N PRO A 299 -6.31 -18.99 -1.20
CA PRO A 299 -7.48 -19.05 -0.33
C PRO A 299 -7.10 -19.22 1.15
N GLY A 300 -7.73 -18.44 2.03
CA GLY A 300 -7.43 -18.45 3.47
C GLY A 300 -6.15 -17.69 3.87
N LEU A 301 -5.32 -17.26 2.92
CA LEU A 301 -4.11 -16.47 3.18
C LEU A 301 -4.11 -15.08 2.51
N LEU A 302 -5.07 -14.79 1.64
CA LEU A 302 -5.14 -13.52 0.91
C LEU A 302 -5.82 -12.40 1.72
N ASP A 303 -5.31 -11.18 1.63
CA ASP A 303 -5.91 -9.96 2.18
C ASP A 303 -6.87 -9.36 1.15
N LEU A 304 -8.19 -9.46 1.37
CA LEU A 304 -9.18 -8.82 0.51
C LEU A 304 -9.39 -7.37 0.92
N ARG A 305 -9.29 -6.48 -0.06
CA ARG A 305 -9.57 -5.05 0.09
C ARG A 305 -10.65 -4.66 -0.90
N PRO A 306 -11.95 -4.74 -0.55
CA PRO A 306 -13.01 -4.30 -1.45
C PRO A 306 -12.79 -2.85 -1.88
N VAL A 307 -12.76 -2.60 -3.19
CA VAL A 307 -12.59 -1.25 -3.77
C VAL A 307 -13.81 -0.85 -4.57
N ALA A 308 -13.87 0.40 -5.01
CA ALA A 308 -14.99 0.94 -5.79
C ALA A 308 -15.30 0.14 -7.06
N VAL A 309 -14.28 -0.48 -7.67
CA VAL A 309 -14.37 -1.21 -8.94
C VAL A 309 -14.60 -2.71 -8.80
N ASP A 310 -14.13 -3.33 -7.72
CA ASP A 310 -14.17 -4.78 -7.51
C ASP A 310 -14.12 -5.12 -6.02
N ARG A 311 -15.00 -6.02 -5.57
CA ARG A 311 -15.05 -6.46 -4.16
C ARG A 311 -14.04 -7.57 -3.84
N ALA A 312 -13.55 -8.28 -4.85
CA ALA A 312 -12.55 -9.35 -4.70
C ALA A 312 -11.11 -8.85 -4.92
N TYR A 313 -10.90 -7.54 -4.81
CA TYR A 313 -9.61 -6.89 -5.03
C TYR A 313 -8.63 -7.20 -3.91
N ARG A 314 -7.36 -7.42 -4.25
CA ARG A 314 -6.35 -7.94 -3.31
C ARG A 314 -5.50 -6.83 -2.73
N GLY A 315 -5.01 -7.05 -1.52
CA GLY A 315 -4.10 -6.12 -0.83
C GLY A 315 -2.88 -5.74 -1.69
N VAL A 316 -2.22 -6.73 -2.29
CA VAL A 316 -1.04 -6.50 -3.14
C VAL A 316 -1.37 -5.71 -4.41
N GLU A 317 -2.53 -5.96 -5.03
CA GLU A 317 -3.00 -5.21 -6.21
C GLU A 317 -3.40 -3.78 -5.86
N PHE A 318 -3.93 -3.58 -4.65
CA PHE A 318 -4.22 -2.25 -4.12
C PHE A 318 -2.94 -1.46 -3.86
N ASN A 319 -1.91 -2.11 -3.30
CA ASN A 319 -0.60 -1.51 -3.15
C ASN A 319 0.01 -1.12 -4.51
N ALA A 320 -0.12 -1.97 -5.55
CA ALA A 320 0.30 -1.66 -6.91
C ALA A 320 -0.48 -0.49 -7.54
N THR A 321 -1.80 -0.42 -7.33
CA THR A 321 -2.64 0.70 -7.79
C THR A 321 -2.22 2.02 -7.16
N VAL A 322 -1.99 2.01 -5.84
CA VAL A 322 -1.49 3.18 -5.12
C VAL A 322 -0.13 3.60 -5.67
N LEU A 323 0.79 2.66 -5.89
CA LEU A 323 2.09 2.97 -6.50
C LEU A 323 1.95 3.62 -7.87
N ASN A 324 1.05 3.11 -8.72
CA ASN A 324 0.77 3.70 -10.02
C ASN A 324 0.28 5.16 -9.89
N ASN A 325 -0.62 5.42 -8.93
CA ASN A 325 -1.09 6.78 -8.64
C ASN A 325 0.07 7.68 -8.20
N ILE A 326 0.99 7.20 -7.35
CA ILE A 326 2.15 7.96 -6.87
C ILE A 326 3.08 8.33 -8.04
N ILE A 327 3.43 7.34 -8.88
CA ILE A 327 4.35 7.51 -10.02
C ILE A 327 3.76 8.47 -11.05
N LYS A 328 2.51 8.26 -11.46
CA LYS A 328 1.84 9.08 -12.48
C LYS A 328 1.31 10.41 -11.92
N ARG A 329 1.27 10.55 -10.59
CA ARG A 329 0.59 11.66 -9.87
C ARG A 329 -0.88 11.78 -10.28
N ASP A 330 -1.51 10.63 -10.49
CA ASP A 330 -2.85 10.50 -11.01
C ASP A 330 -3.80 10.08 -9.89
N PHE A 331 -4.10 11.04 -9.01
CA PHE A 331 -5.04 10.90 -7.90
C PHE A 331 -6.33 11.63 -8.21
N PHE A 332 -7.45 11.16 -7.66
CA PHE A 332 -8.66 11.98 -7.66
C PHE A 332 -8.51 13.13 -6.67
N ILE A 333 -8.87 14.34 -7.12
CA ILE A 333 -8.91 15.52 -6.25
C ILE A 333 -10.33 15.68 -5.74
N LYS A 334 -10.51 15.57 -4.43
CA LYS A 334 -11.80 15.80 -3.80
C LYS A 334 -12.12 17.29 -3.79
N LEU A 335 -13.23 17.67 -4.42
CA LEU A 335 -13.72 19.04 -4.33
C LEU A 335 -14.30 19.31 -2.93
N PRO A 336 -14.34 20.57 -2.48
CA PRO A 336 -15.07 20.95 -1.28
C PRO A 336 -16.50 20.40 -1.26
N ALA A 337 -17.00 20.05 -0.07
CA ALA A 337 -18.32 19.42 0.07
C ALA A 337 -19.45 20.20 -0.61
N TYR A 338 -19.40 21.54 -0.60
CA TYR A 338 -20.42 22.39 -1.24
C TYR A 338 -20.43 22.31 -2.79
N LEU A 339 -19.38 21.75 -3.41
CA LEU A 339 -19.31 21.50 -4.85
C LEU A 339 -19.64 20.04 -5.22
N ASN A 340 -19.75 19.13 -4.24
CA ASN A 340 -19.83 17.69 -4.50
C ASN A 340 -21.25 17.14 -4.72
N TYR A 341 -22.31 17.94 -4.61
CA TYR A 341 -23.65 17.33 -4.44
C TYR A 341 -24.48 17.10 -5.70
N VAL A 342 -24.09 17.58 -6.88
CA VAL A 342 -24.60 17.09 -8.18
C VAL A 342 -23.64 17.57 -9.28
N PHE A 343 -22.81 16.69 -9.84
CA PHE A 343 -22.45 16.56 -11.28
C PHE A 343 -21.71 15.24 -11.51
#